data_AF-A0A7S6M5V8-F1
#
_entry.id   AF-A0A7S6M5V8-F1
#
_cell.length_a   1.000
_cell.length_b   1.000
_cell.length_c   1.000
_cell.angle_alpha   90.00
_cell.angle_beta   90.00
_cell.angle_gamma   90.00
#
_symmetry.space_group_name_H-M   'P 1'
#
loop_
_entity.id
_entity.type
_entity.pdbx_description
1 polymer ?
#
loop_
_entity_poly.entity_id
_entity_poly.type
_entity_poly.pdbx_seq_one_letter_code
_entity_poly.pdbx_strand_id
1 'polypeptide(L)'
;MVPSQESARLAAEAQAYLAAQLGPRAPTSVDFVAMFDEAPLETEPRVALFRFRIGGATSARADHPAERAAAASSDKGATADCSDDRAAAGNAEGSVPGGGPECAGAALPHYVAVGGESPNYFPAYGLDAEDAFSLYIGTVFMLELGVTRADPASEPPGGAESVVGFAARQAPGLSVEQVRLDALFRTEDVYFGVYRATVGGRVTSCVGALPFDVGNQAATPGFYERVDLPAPVLLRLHLGRLIRQEARSERGAAEGA
;
A
#
# COMPACT_ATOMS: atom_id res chain seq x y z
N MET A 1 -15.06 -25.82 10.57
CA MET A 1 -15.72 -24.76 11.35
C MET A 1 -16.81 -24.18 10.49
N VAL A 2 -18.07 -24.24 10.91
CA VAL A 2 -19.19 -23.71 10.10
C VAL A 2 -19.14 -22.18 10.18
N PRO A 3 -19.19 -21.44 9.06
CA PRO A 3 -19.24 -19.98 9.09
C PRO A 3 -20.47 -19.55 9.89
N SER A 4 -20.30 -18.59 10.81
CA SER A 4 -21.46 -17.98 11.46
C SER A 4 -22.37 -17.33 10.42
N GLN A 5 -23.67 -17.23 10.71
CA GLN A 5 -24.62 -16.54 9.83
C GLN A 5 -24.16 -15.10 9.51
N GLU A 6 -23.50 -14.46 10.47
CA GLU A 6 -22.87 -13.14 10.32
C GLU A 6 -21.74 -13.16 9.28
N SER A 7 -20.81 -14.11 9.37
CA SER A 7 -19.70 -14.23 8.39
C SER A 7 -20.21 -14.49 6.97
N ALA A 8 -21.31 -15.26 6.82
CA ALA A 8 -21.94 -15.49 5.52
C ALA A 8 -22.58 -14.21 4.96
N ARG A 9 -23.23 -13.40 5.82
CA ARG A 9 -23.77 -12.09 5.43
C ARG A 9 -22.66 -11.15 4.97
N LEU A 10 -21.57 -11.06 5.74
CA LEU A 10 -20.42 -10.20 5.41
C LEU A 10 -19.67 -10.68 4.15
N ALA A 11 -19.61 -11.99 3.90
CA ALA A 11 -19.05 -12.52 2.65
C ALA A 11 -19.86 -12.07 1.42
N ALA A 12 -21.20 -12.11 1.51
CA ALA A 12 -22.08 -11.64 0.45
C ALA A 12 -21.92 -10.13 0.19
N GLU A 13 -21.76 -9.34 1.27
CA GLU A 13 -21.47 -7.91 1.21
C GLU A 13 -20.13 -7.64 0.50
N ALA A 14 -19.08 -8.37 0.87
CA ALA A 14 -17.77 -8.29 0.23
C ALA A 14 -17.83 -8.62 -1.27
N GLN A 15 -18.56 -9.67 -1.64
CA GLN A 15 -18.75 -10.04 -3.05
C GLN A 15 -19.52 -8.97 -3.83
N ALA A 16 -20.58 -8.41 -3.26
CA ALA A 16 -21.35 -7.35 -3.90
C ALA A 16 -20.51 -6.09 -4.12
N TYR A 17 -19.73 -5.70 -3.11
CA TYR A 17 -18.78 -4.60 -3.21
C TYR A 17 -17.73 -4.85 -4.30
N LEU A 18 -17.07 -6.02 -4.28
CA LEU A 18 -16.06 -6.37 -5.28
C LEU A 18 -16.65 -6.44 -6.69
N ALA A 19 -17.88 -6.93 -6.86
CA ALA A 19 -18.59 -6.92 -8.14
C ALA A 19 -18.80 -5.49 -8.66
N ALA A 20 -19.18 -4.55 -7.79
CA ALA A 20 -19.33 -3.15 -8.16
C ALA A 20 -18.00 -2.49 -8.54
N GLN A 21 -16.91 -2.80 -7.85
CA GLN A 21 -15.59 -2.18 -8.08
C GLN A 21 -14.82 -2.78 -9.27
N LEU A 22 -14.91 -4.10 -9.46
CA LEU A 22 -14.09 -4.84 -10.42
C LEU A 22 -14.87 -5.29 -11.66
N GLY A 23 -16.20 -5.18 -11.65
CA GLY A 23 -17.08 -5.59 -12.74
C GLY A 23 -16.82 -7.05 -13.15
N PRO A 24 -16.59 -7.34 -14.44
CA PRO A 24 -16.30 -8.71 -14.92
C PRO A 24 -15.06 -9.38 -14.33
N ARG A 25 -14.17 -8.62 -13.66
CA ARG A 25 -12.95 -9.15 -13.02
C ARG A 25 -13.16 -9.52 -11.55
N ALA A 26 -14.35 -9.29 -11.00
CA ALA A 26 -14.67 -9.60 -9.62
C ALA A 26 -14.55 -11.11 -9.36
N PRO A 27 -14.07 -11.51 -8.17
CA PRO A 27 -14.02 -12.92 -7.80
C PRO A 27 -15.44 -13.47 -7.61
N THR A 28 -15.64 -14.74 -7.94
CA THR A 28 -16.89 -15.45 -7.64
C THR A 28 -16.98 -15.92 -6.19
N SER A 29 -15.85 -15.95 -5.47
CA SER A 29 -15.77 -16.38 -4.06
C SER A 29 -14.74 -15.56 -3.29
N VAL A 30 -14.97 -15.41 -1.99
CA VAL A 30 -14.02 -14.82 -1.04
C VAL A 30 -13.81 -15.80 0.12
N ASP A 31 -12.56 -15.92 0.59
CA ASP A 31 -12.19 -16.79 1.70
C ASP A 31 -12.23 -15.98 2.99
N PHE A 32 -13.00 -16.42 4.00
CA PHE A 32 -12.95 -15.80 5.33
C PHE A 32 -11.56 -15.97 5.97
N VAL A 33 -11.00 -14.88 6.49
CA VAL A 33 -9.68 -14.87 7.12
C VAL A 33 -9.80 -14.67 8.62
N ALA A 34 -10.43 -13.57 9.04
CA ALA A 34 -10.55 -13.18 10.43
C ALA A 34 -11.74 -12.23 10.64
N MET A 35 -12.21 -12.18 11.89
CA MET A 35 -13.13 -11.18 12.39
C MET A 35 -12.42 -10.39 13.48
N PHE A 36 -12.52 -9.07 13.44
CA PHE A 36 -11.92 -8.17 14.41
C PHE A 36 -13.03 -7.44 15.16
N ASP A 37 -13.09 -7.70 16.47
CA ASP A 37 -14.02 -7.01 17.38
C ASP A 37 -13.51 -5.63 17.82
N GLU A 38 -12.30 -5.26 17.39
CA GLU A 38 -11.72 -3.96 17.65
C GLU A 38 -12.44 -2.89 16.85
N ALA A 39 -13.04 -1.92 17.55
CA ALA A 39 -13.57 -0.68 16.99
C ALA A 39 -12.58 0.45 17.32
N PRO A 40 -11.48 0.58 16.55
CA PRO A 40 -10.44 1.57 16.84
C PRO A 40 -10.93 3.02 16.67
N LEU A 41 -12.00 3.24 15.89
CA LEU A 41 -12.68 4.53 15.81
C LEU A 41 -14.01 4.44 16.57
N GLU A 42 -14.34 5.49 17.33
CA GLU A 42 -15.60 5.56 18.07
C GLU A 42 -16.76 5.34 17.10
N THR A 43 -17.60 4.34 17.36
CA THR A 43 -18.75 3.90 16.55
C THR A 43 -18.48 2.96 15.37
N GLU A 44 -17.23 2.58 15.09
CA GLU A 44 -17.00 1.58 14.04
C GLU A 44 -17.54 0.19 14.43
N PRO A 45 -18.35 -0.45 13.56
CA PRO A 45 -18.76 -1.83 13.75
C PRO A 45 -17.59 -2.81 13.58
N ARG A 46 -17.80 -4.06 13.97
CA ARG A 46 -16.85 -5.16 13.78
C ARG A 46 -16.47 -5.31 12.32
N VAL A 47 -15.19 -5.60 12.06
CA VAL A 47 -14.66 -5.74 10.71
C VAL A 47 -14.30 -7.19 10.41
N ALA A 48 -14.80 -7.72 9.30
CA ALA A 48 -14.38 -8.99 8.76
C ALA A 48 -13.39 -8.78 7.61
N LEU A 49 -12.33 -9.59 7.62
CA LEU A 49 -11.34 -9.64 6.56
C LEU A 49 -11.56 -10.90 5.72
N PHE A 50 -11.65 -10.72 4.41
CA PHE A 50 -11.70 -11.81 3.45
C PHE A 50 -10.54 -11.73 2.46
N ARG A 51 -10.06 -12.88 2.00
CA ARG A 51 -9.02 -12.99 0.99
C ARG A 51 -9.63 -13.41 -0.34
N PHE A 52 -9.12 -12.88 -1.44
CA PHE A 52 -9.56 -13.28 -2.77
C PHE A 52 -8.43 -13.13 -3.79
N ARG A 53 -8.70 -13.57 -5.03
CA ARG A 53 -7.84 -13.31 -6.19
C ARG A 53 -8.66 -12.61 -7.24
N ILE A 54 -8.13 -11.53 -7.81
CA ILE A 54 -8.76 -10.89 -8.97
C ILE A 54 -8.61 -11.85 -10.14
N GLY A 55 -9.74 -12.27 -10.71
CA GLY A 55 -9.73 -13.03 -11.94
C GLY A 55 -9.07 -12.18 -13.03
N GLY A 56 -7.94 -12.63 -13.56
CA GLY A 56 -7.63 -12.26 -14.93
C GLY A 56 -8.83 -12.71 -15.74
N ALA A 57 -9.46 -11.80 -16.48
CA ALA A 57 -10.52 -12.20 -17.41
C ALA A 57 -10.00 -13.48 -18.06
N THR A 58 -10.71 -14.60 -17.88
CA THR A 58 -10.49 -15.75 -18.75
C THR A 58 -10.52 -15.11 -20.11
N SER A 59 -9.34 -15.05 -20.74
CA SER A 59 -9.21 -14.67 -22.12
C SER A 59 -9.93 -15.80 -22.84
N ALA A 60 -11.26 -15.71 -22.86
CA ALA A 60 -12.03 -16.02 -24.03
C ALA A 60 -11.50 -15.02 -25.07
N ARG A 61 -10.29 -15.31 -25.54
CA ARG A 61 -9.94 -15.14 -26.92
C ARG A 61 -11.07 -15.88 -27.61
N ALA A 62 -12.08 -15.11 -27.99
CA ALA A 62 -13.04 -15.56 -28.95
C ALA A 62 -12.17 -15.97 -30.13
N ASP A 63 -11.93 -17.26 -30.27
CA ASP A 63 -11.70 -17.89 -31.56
C ASP A 63 -12.98 -17.62 -32.35
N HIS A 64 -13.12 -16.39 -32.82
CA HIS A 64 -14.16 -15.98 -33.73
C HIS A 64 -13.70 -16.49 -35.09
N PRO A 65 -14.38 -17.48 -35.70
CA PRO A 65 -13.93 -18.07 -36.96
C PRO A 65 -14.08 -17.13 -38.17
N ALA A 66 -14.41 -15.85 -37.98
CA ALA A 66 -14.89 -14.96 -39.04
C ALA A 66 -13.83 -14.06 -39.68
N GLU A 67 -12.61 -13.95 -39.14
CA GLU A 67 -11.63 -12.95 -39.62
C GLU A 67 -10.41 -13.56 -40.36
N ARG A 68 -10.56 -14.75 -40.95
CA ARG A 68 -9.60 -15.32 -41.92
C ARG A 68 -9.96 -15.09 -43.39
N ALA A 69 -10.98 -14.29 -43.69
CA ALA A 69 -11.46 -14.07 -45.05
C ALA A 69 -11.44 -12.59 -45.46
N ALA A 70 -10.34 -11.86 -45.22
CA ALA A 70 -10.10 -10.55 -45.87
C ALA A 70 -8.63 -10.11 -45.77
N ALA A 71 -7.71 -10.91 -46.30
CA ALA A 71 -6.34 -10.44 -46.57
C ALA A 71 -5.84 -11.06 -47.88
N ALA A 72 -6.47 -10.68 -48.97
CA ALA A 72 -5.90 -10.75 -50.31
C ALA A 72 -5.99 -9.35 -50.93
N SER A 73 -4.87 -8.89 -51.51
CA SER A 73 -4.77 -7.75 -52.41
C SER A 73 -4.86 -6.34 -51.79
N SER A 74 -3.70 -5.71 -51.56
CA SER A 74 -3.23 -4.65 -52.47
C SER A 74 -1.80 -4.22 -52.15
N ASP A 75 -0.96 -4.49 -53.13
CA ASP A 75 0.36 -3.93 -53.40
C ASP A 75 0.18 -2.52 -54.01
N LYS A 76 0.90 -1.52 -53.47
CA LYS A 76 1.60 -0.43 -54.19
C LYS A 76 2.09 0.65 -53.22
N GLY A 77 3.40 0.88 -53.22
CA GLY A 77 4.08 1.78 -52.32
C GLY A 77 4.12 3.26 -52.72
N ALA A 78 4.82 4.03 -51.91
CA ALA A 78 5.50 5.26 -52.29
C ALA A 78 6.57 5.60 -51.24
N THR A 79 7.78 5.83 -51.74
CA THR A 79 8.98 6.40 -51.10
C THR A 79 8.86 7.91 -50.90
N ALA A 80 9.52 8.44 -49.86
CA ALA A 80 10.07 9.81 -49.69
C ALA A 80 9.96 10.21 -48.20
N ASP A 81 10.86 10.94 -47.57
CA ASP A 81 12.22 11.39 -47.85
C ASP A 81 12.71 11.98 -46.52
N CYS A 82 14.01 11.86 -46.23
CA CYS A 82 14.64 12.46 -45.06
C CYS A 82 15.02 13.91 -45.38
N SER A 83 14.72 14.84 -44.48
CA SER A 83 15.49 16.08 -44.38
C SER A 83 15.52 16.55 -42.93
N ASP A 84 16.74 16.58 -42.42
CA ASP A 84 17.18 17.19 -41.17
C ASP A 84 16.82 18.68 -41.10
N ASP A 85 16.57 19.18 -39.88
CA ASP A 85 17.24 20.39 -39.43
C ASP A 85 17.52 20.36 -37.92
N ARG A 86 18.74 20.76 -37.57
CA ARG A 86 19.52 20.36 -36.40
C ARG A 86 20.06 21.59 -35.67
N ALA A 87 19.91 21.70 -34.34
CA ALA A 87 20.85 22.35 -33.41
C ALA A 87 20.35 22.18 -31.94
N ALA A 88 20.94 21.28 -31.14
CA ALA A 88 22.02 21.51 -30.13
C ALA A 88 21.47 22.10 -28.80
N ALA A 89 21.69 21.57 -27.59
CA ALA A 89 22.61 20.60 -26.95
C ALA A 89 21.86 19.95 -25.75
N GLY A 90 22.21 18.84 -25.10
CA GLY A 90 23.44 18.08 -24.91
C GLY A 90 23.12 16.91 -23.95
N ASN A 91 23.56 15.70 -24.31
CA ASN A 91 23.12 14.41 -23.78
C ASN A 91 23.76 13.99 -22.45
N ALA A 92 22.98 13.29 -21.63
CA ALA A 92 23.43 12.15 -20.82
C ALA A 92 22.24 11.20 -20.53
N GLU A 93 21.60 10.68 -21.58
CA GLU A 93 20.61 9.61 -21.46
C GLU A 93 21.31 8.25 -21.53
N GLY A 94 21.56 7.66 -20.36
CA GLY A 94 21.83 6.24 -20.23
C GLY A 94 20.53 5.47 -20.45
N SER A 95 20.35 4.96 -21.66
CA SER A 95 19.29 4.00 -21.99
C SER A 95 19.50 2.73 -21.17
N VAL A 96 18.70 2.52 -20.14
CA VAL A 96 18.66 1.25 -19.39
C VAL A 96 17.73 0.32 -20.16
N PRO A 97 18.20 -0.84 -20.68
CA PRO A 97 17.33 -1.85 -21.25
C PRO A 97 16.58 -2.56 -20.11
N GLY A 98 15.54 -1.91 -19.60
CA GLY A 98 14.64 -2.44 -18.57
C GLY A 98 13.58 -3.33 -19.17
N GLY A 99 13.98 -4.43 -19.81
CA GLY A 99 13.10 -5.58 -20.03
C GLY A 99 12.84 -6.22 -18.67
N GLY A 100 11.96 -5.62 -17.87
CA GLY A 100 11.48 -6.22 -16.64
C GLY A 100 10.90 -7.60 -16.96
N PRO A 101 11.13 -8.61 -16.11
CA PRO A 101 10.61 -9.95 -16.35
C PRO A 101 9.11 -9.82 -16.61
N GLU A 102 8.66 -10.33 -17.75
CA GLU A 102 7.25 -10.53 -18.01
C GLU A 102 6.67 -11.22 -16.78
N CYS A 103 5.87 -10.49 -16.01
CA CYS A 103 5.11 -11.03 -14.91
C CYS A 103 4.12 -12.05 -15.51
N ALA A 104 4.58 -13.26 -15.79
CA ALA A 104 3.77 -14.48 -15.85
C ALA A 104 3.25 -14.79 -14.42
N GLY A 105 2.70 -13.74 -13.80
CA GLY A 105 2.57 -13.52 -12.39
C GLY A 105 1.28 -14.13 -11.94
N ALA A 106 1.38 -15.16 -11.10
CA ALA A 106 0.27 -15.56 -10.26
C ALA A 106 -0.31 -14.28 -9.64
N ALA A 107 -1.57 -13.98 -9.95
CA ALA A 107 -2.24 -12.80 -9.43
C ALA A 107 -2.06 -12.79 -7.91
N LEU A 108 -1.37 -11.77 -7.38
CA LEU A 108 -1.13 -11.66 -5.95
C LEU A 108 -2.47 -11.71 -5.22
N PRO A 109 -2.56 -12.41 -4.08
CA PRO A 109 -3.79 -12.39 -3.29
C PRO A 109 -4.10 -10.95 -2.87
N HIS A 110 -5.39 -10.68 -2.72
CA HIS A 110 -5.91 -9.41 -2.21
C HIS A 110 -6.70 -9.68 -0.93
N TYR A 111 -6.81 -8.68 -0.09
CA TYR A 111 -7.75 -8.65 1.01
C TYR A 111 -8.88 -7.67 0.70
N VAL A 112 -10.06 -7.95 1.23
CA VAL A 112 -11.18 -7.01 1.34
C VAL A 112 -11.63 -6.98 2.80
N ALA A 113 -11.72 -5.78 3.36
CA ALA A 113 -12.28 -5.52 4.67
C ALA A 113 -13.73 -5.05 4.51
N VAL A 114 -14.64 -5.62 5.28
CA VAL A 114 -16.08 -5.29 5.30
C VAL A 114 -16.59 -5.23 6.72
N GLY A 115 -17.73 -4.58 6.93
CA GLY A 115 -18.34 -4.40 8.24
C GLY A 115 -18.38 -2.94 8.66
N GLY A 116 -17.34 -2.15 8.35
CA GLY A 116 -17.27 -0.70 8.57
C GLY A 116 -18.14 0.14 7.61
N GLU A 117 -18.05 1.47 7.73
CA GLU A 117 -18.84 2.41 6.90
C GLU A 117 -18.57 2.28 5.39
N SER A 118 -17.38 1.82 5.01
CA SER A 118 -16.99 1.68 3.61
C SER A 118 -16.05 0.49 3.40
N PRO A 119 -16.52 -0.59 2.75
CA PRO A 119 -15.66 -1.68 2.31
C PRO A 119 -14.46 -1.18 1.51
N ASN A 120 -13.31 -1.82 1.71
CA ASN A 120 -12.07 -1.49 0.99
C ASN A 120 -11.28 -2.76 0.65
N TYR A 121 -10.71 -2.83 -0.54
CA TYR A 121 -9.81 -3.92 -0.93
C TYR A 121 -8.43 -3.43 -1.32
N PHE A 122 -7.41 -4.24 -1.01
CA PHE A 122 -6.00 -3.92 -1.26
C PHE A 122 -5.19 -5.19 -1.54
N PRO A 123 -4.04 -5.08 -2.24
CA PRO A 123 -3.14 -6.22 -2.40
C PRO A 123 -2.70 -6.76 -1.04
N ALA A 124 -2.50 -8.08 -0.93
CA ALA A 124 -2.16 -8.68 0.35
C ALA A 124 -0.76 -8.30 0.83
N TYR A 125 0.16 -7.92 -0.06
CA TYR A 125 1.56 -7.57 0.24
C TYR A 125 2.31 -8.58 1.13
N GLY A 126 1.89 -9.85 1.12
CA GLY A 126 2.41 -10.88 2.04
C GLY A 126 2.14 -10.59 3.53
N LEU A 127 1.17 -9.74 3.85
CA LEU A 127 0.73 -9.45 5.22
C LEU A 127 -0.14 -10.60 5.74
N ASP A 128 0.00 -10.89 7.03
CA ASP A 128 -0.95 -11.72 7.76
C ASP A 128 -2.26 -10.96 8.02
N ALA A 129 -3.21 -11.61 8.69
CA ALA A 129 -4.52 -11.03 8.96
C ALA A 129 -4.44 -9.79 9.86
N GLU A 130 -3.56 -9.82 10.87
CA GLU A 130 -3.39 -8.74 11.84
C GLU A 130 -2.82 -7.49 11.17
N ASP A 131 -1.79 -7.66 10.35
CA ASP A 131 -1.18 -6.57 9.61
C ASP A 131 -2.06 -6.05 8.49
N ALA A 132 -2.82 -6.93 7.82
CA ALA A 132 -3.80 -6.51 6.83
C ALA A 132 -4.91 -5.67 7.48
N PHE A 133 -5.38 -6.04 8.67
CA PHE A 133 -6.34 -5.24 9.41
C PHE A 133 -5.75 -3.90 9.87
N SER A 134 -4.51 -3.87 10.39
CA SER A 134 -3.80 -2.62 10.66
C SER A 134 -3.65 -1.75 9.41
N LEU A 135 -3.34 -2.34 8.25
CA LEU A 135 -3.28 -1.61 6.99
C LEU A 135 -4.63 -0.99 6.61
N TYR A 136 -5.74 -1.71 6.81
CA TYR A 136 -7.09 -1.19 6.60
C TYR A 136 -7.37 0.03 7.51
N ILE A 137 -7.14 -0.11 8.82
CA ILE A 137 -7.36 0.99 9.79
C ILE A 137 -6.53 2.22 9.43
N GLY A 138 -5.24 2.06 9.15
CA GLY A 138 -4.41 3.19 8.73
C GLY A 138 -4.80 3.78 7.38
N THR A 139 -5.46 3.01 6.51
CA THR A 139 -6.03 3.52 5.26
C THR A 139 -7.23 4.42 5.53
N VAL A 140 -8.18 3.97 6.36
CA VAL A 140 -9.36 4.77 6.75
C VAL A 140 -8.91 6.06 7.43
N PHE A 141 -8.01 5.96 8.41
CA PHE A 141 -7.46 7.11 9.11
C PHE A 141 -6.78 8.12 8.18
N MET A 142 -5.94 7.65 7.24
CA MET A 142 -5.30 8.56 6.27
C MET A 142 -6.31 9.26 5.36
N LEU A 143 -7.41 8.59 4.99
CA LEU A 143 -8.47 9.19 4.17
C LEU A 143 -9.24 10.25 4.97
N GLU A 144 -9.60 9.93 6.21
CA GLU A 144 -10.35 10.81 7.10
C GLU A 144 -9.55 12.08 7.46
N LEU A 145 -8.27 11.95 7.77
CA LEU A 145 -7.39 13.08 8.03
C LEU A 145 -6.90 13.81 6.77
N GLY A 146 -7.30 13.36 5.58
CA GLY A 146 -6.88 13.98 4.32
C GLY A 146 -5.36 13.94 4.10
N VAL A 147 -4.69 12.86 4.54
CA VAL A 147 -3.23 12.73 4.38
C VAL A 147 -2.88 12.61 2.90
N THR A 148 -2.09 13.56 2.41
CA THR A 148 -1.66 13.62 1.00
C THR A 148 -0.16 13.47 0.87
N ARG A 149 0.31 13.07 -0.32
CA ARG A 149 1.75 13.05 -0.62
C ARG A 149 2.27 14.48 -0.73
N ALA A 150 3.40 14.75 -0.09
CA ALA A 150 4.10 16.04 -0.16
C ALA A 150 5.32 15.96 -1.07
N ASP A 151 5.79 17.12 -1.54
CA ASP A 151 7.08 17.25 -2.22
C ASP A 151 8.20 16.96 -1.20
N PRO A 152 9.16 16.04 -1.49
CA PRO A 152 10.33 15.83 -0.64
C PRO A 152 11.10 17.11 -0.28
N ALA A 153 11.11 18.13 -1.13
CA ALA A 153 11.74 19.41 -0.84
C ALA A 153 11.04 20.21 0.27
N SER A 154 9.82 19.81 0.67
CA SER A 154 9.06 20.38 1.79
C SER A 154 9.32 19.66 3.12
N GLU A 155 10.30 18.76 3.20
CA GLU A 155 10.68 18.10 4.44
C GLU A 155 11.04 19.13 5.53
N PRO A 156 10.43 19.05 6.73
CA PRO A 156 10.80 19.93 7.83
C PRO A 156 12.29 19.81 8.18
N PRO A 157 12.98 20.93 8.52
CA PRO A 157 14.38 20.90 8.93
C PRO A 157 14.62 19.92 10.08
N GLY A 158 15.71 19.13 9.99
CA GLY A 158 16.06 18.15 11.03
C GLY A 158 15.41 16.76 10.84
N GLY A 159 14.65 16.54 9.77
CA GLY A 159 13.96 15.27 9.53
C GLY A 159 14.92 14.08 9.48
N ALA A 160 15.88 14.09 8.55
CA ALA A 160 16.91 13.06 8.44
C ALA A 160 17.73 12.87 9.73
N GLU A 161 18.15 13.95 10.40
CA GLU A 161 18.89 13.90 11.65
C GLU A 161 18.08 13.23 12.78
N SER A 162 16.78 13.54 12.86
CA SER A 162 15.87 12.92 13.83
C SER A 162 15.73 11.42 13.59
N VAL A 163 15.74 10.98 12.33
CA VAL A 163 15.72 9.56 11.95
C VAL A 163 17.02 8.86 12.32
N VAL A 164 18.18 9.49 12.12
CA VAL A 164 19.48 8.95 12.58
C VAL A 164 19.46 8.74 14.09
N GLY A 165 19.02 9.76 14.84
CA GLY A 165 18.91 9.68 16.30
C GLY A 165 17.94 8.59 16.75
N PHE A 166 16.80 8.45 16.08
CA PHE A 166 15.83 7.39 16.34
C PHE A 166 16.40 6.00 16.04
N ALA A 167 16.98 5.79 14.86
CA ALA A 167 17.56 4.52 14.46
C ALA A 167 18.68 4.06 15.41
N ALA A 168 19.54 4.98 15.85
CA ALA A 168 20.60 4.69 16.82
C ALA A 168 20.05 4.23 18.19
N ARG A 169 18.89 4.74 18.61
CA ARG A 169 18.21 4.29 19.84
C ARG A 169 17.57 2.90 19.69
N GLN A 170 17.01 2.60 18.51
CA GLN A 170 16.38 1.30 18.23
C GLN A 170 17.40 0.18 18.07
N ALA A 171 18.62 0.49 17.60
CA ALA A 171 19.70 -0.46 17.44
C ALA A 171 21.00 -0.01 18.13
N PRO A 172 21.05 0.00 19.48
CA PRO A 172 22.23 0.44 20.21
C PRO A 172 23.48 -0.36 19.81
N GLY A 173 24.56 0.35 19.50
CA GLY A 173 25.84 -0.26 19.11
C GLY A 173 25.98 -0.60 17.63
N LEU A 174 24.94 -0.42 16.80
CA LEU A 174 25.05 -0.50 15.35
C LEU A 174 25.24 0.90 14.75
N SER A 175 26.07 1.00 13.71
CA SER A 175 26.25 2.24 12.95
C SER A 175 25.06 2.50 12.04
N VAL A 176 24.57 3.75 12.03
CA VAL A 176 23.65 4.25 11.00
C VAL A 176 24.50 4.80 9.86
N GLU A 177 24.54 4.10 8.73
CA GLU A 177 25.46 4.37 7.61
C GLU A 177 24.84 5.29 6.55
N GLN A 178 23.55 5.10 6.28
CA GLN A 178 22.82 5.87 5.27
C GLN A 178 21.41 6.12 5.76
N VAL A 179 20.86 7.31 5.50
CA VAL A 179 19.44 7.64 5.68
C VAL A 179 18.96 8.36 4.43
N ARG A 180 17.83 7.91 3.88
CA ARG A 180 17.22 8.50 2.68
C ARG A 180 15.71 8.61 2.86
N LEU A 181 15.16 9.78 2.60
CA LEU A 181 13.71 9.96 2.49
C LEU A 181 13.17 9.18 1.27
N ASP A 182 12.24 8.25 1.51
CA ASP A 182 11.59 7.43 0.49
C ASP A 182 10.28 8.08 0.01
N ALA A 183 9.49 8.61 0.96
CA ALA A 183 8.31 9.40 0.68
C ALA A 183 7.98 10.33 1.85
N LEU A 184 7.41 11.49 1.52
CA LEU A 184 6.88 12.45 2.46
C LEU A 184 5.36 12.58 2.27
N PHE A 185 4.63 12.64 3.38
CA PHE A 185 3.20 12.85 3.42
C PHE A 185 2.89 13.99 4.39
N ARG A 186 1.72 14.59 4.26
CA ARG A 186 1.28 15.64 5.17
C ARG A 186 -0.24 15.70 5.32
N THR A 187 -0.67 16.18 6.49
CA THR A 187 -1.98 16.78 6.70
C THR A 187 -1.85 18.30 6.60
N GLU A 188 -2.81 19.05 7.14
CA GLU A 188 -2.70 20.49 7.34
C GLU A 188 -1.54 20.84 8.29
N ASP A 189 -1.43 20.11 9.41
CA ASP A 189 -0.54 20.49 10.52
C ASP A 189 0.70 19.61 10.69
N VAL A 190 0.70 18.39 10.12
CA VAL A 190 1.72 17.37 10.44
C VAL A 190 2.32 16.80 9.17
N TYR A 191 3.65 16.64 9.17
CA TYR A 191 4.37 15.88 8.15
C TYR A 191 4.68 14.47 8.65
N PHE A 192 4.51 13.48 7.78
CA PHE A 192 4.90 12.09 8.02
C PHE A 192 5.99 11.70 7.03
N GLY A 193 7.12 11.22 7.54
CA GLY A 193 8.23 10.75 6.73
C GLY A 193 8.31 9.22 6.72
N VAL A 194 8.59 8.66 5.55
CA VAL A 194 9.03 7.27 5.38
C VAL A 194 10.45 7.30 4.88
N TYR A 195 11.39 6.82 5.68
CA TYR A 195 12.82 6.79 5.37
C TYR A 195 13.31 5.36 5.21
N ARG A 196 14.34 5.18 4.39
CA ARG A 196 15.19 3.99 4.38
C ARG A 196 16.48 4.32 5.10
N ALA A 197 16.87 3.46 6.03
CA ALA A 197 18.14 3.56 6.72
C ALA A 197 18.95 2.29 6.53
N THR A 198 20.28 2.40 6.42
CA THR A 198 21.19 1.26 6.53
C THR A 198 21.77 1.27 7.94
N VAL A 199 21.44 0.27 8.74
CA VAL A 199 21.84 0.15 10.15
C VAL A 199 22.59 -1.17 10.35
N GLY A 200 23.88 -1.10 10.68
CA GLY A 200 24.76 -2.28 10.80
C GLY A 200 24.74 -3.15 9.54
N GLY A 201 24.83 -2.54 8.35
CA GLY A 201 24.74 -3.22 7.06
C GLY A 201 23.37 -3.77 6.65
N ARG A 202 22.30 -3.54 7.44
CA ARG A 202 20.92 -3.98 7.10
C ARG A 202 20.07 -2.78 6.70
N VAL A 203 19.30 -2.93 5.63
CA VAL A 203 18.33 -1.90 5.22
C VAL A 203 17.06 -2.05 6.07
N THR A 204 16.64 -0.96 6.69
CA THR A 204 15.40 -0.86 7.48
C THR A 204 14.58 0.34 7.01
N SER A 205 13.30 0.33 7.36
CA SER A 205 12.38 1.44 7.11
C SER A 205 12.04 2.13 8.43
N CYS A 206 12.18 3.46 8.48
CA CYS A 206 11.76 4.29 9.61
C CYS A 206 10.55 5.12 9.19
N VAL A 207 9.49 5.13 10.00
CA VAL A 207 8.20 5.75 9.65
C VAL A 207 7.71 6.56 10.85
N GLY A 208 7.16 7.76 10.65
CA GLY A 208 6.61 8.55 11.76
C GLY A 208 6.35 10.01 11.41
N ALA A 209 5.77 10.74 12.36
CA ALA A 209 5.61 12.19 12.27
C ALA A 209 6.96 12.90 12.42
N LEU A 210 7.14 14.03 11.73
CA LEU A 210 8.37 14.82 11.72
C LEU A 210 8.25 16.10 12.56
N PRO A 211 9.30 16.49 13.31
CA PRO A 211 10.51 15.71 13.57
C PRO A 211 10.23 14.48 14.45
N PHE A 212 11.09 13.44 14.39
CA PHE A 212 11.01 12.24 15.25
C PHE A 212 11.48 12.57 16.68
N ASP A 213 10.83 13.54 17.31
CA ASP A 213 11.08 13.94 18.69
C ASP A 213 10.15 13.16 19.63
N VAL A 214 10.69 12.70 20.75
CA VAL A 214 9.97 11.98 21.81
C VAL A 214 8.93 12.88 22.49
N GLY A 215 9.09 14.21 22.39
CA GLY A 215 8.11 15.18 22.87
C GLY A 215 6.92 15.41 21.92
N ASN A 216 7.01 14.98 20.65
CA ASN A 216 5.92 15.14 19.70
C ASN A 216 4.91 14.01 19.88
N GLN A 217 3.81 14.30 20.57
CA GLN A 217 2.75 13.33 20.82
C GLN A 217 1.98 12.93 19.56
N ALA A 218 2.21 13.58 18.41
CA ALA A 218 1.42 13.36 17.21
C ALA A 218 1.54 11.93 16.63
N ALA A 219 2.70 11.26 16.76
CA ALA A 219 2.85 9.84 16.44
C ALA A 219 4.18 9.28 16.93
N THR A 220 4.14 8.15 17.65
CA THR A 220 5.36 7.40 18.01
C THR A 220 6.00 6.83 16.74
N PRO A 221 7.28 7.10 16.42
CA PRO A 221 7.91 6.58 15.23
C PRO A 221 8.10 5.05 15.27
N GLY A 222 7.99 4.40 14.12
CA GLY A 222 8.18 2.97 13.91
C GLY A 222 9.49 2.63 13.18
N PHE A 223 10.03 1.45 13.50
CA PHE A 223 11.26 0.88 12.92
C PHE A 223 10.96 -0.52 12.39
N TYR A 224 11.17 -0.75 11.09
CA TYR A 224 10.71 -1.95 10.39
C TYR A 224 11.83 -2.59 9.57
N GLU A 225 11.97 -3.91 9.65
CA GLU A 225 12.85 -4.68 8.73
C GLU A 225 12.20 -4.92 7.36
N ARG A 226 10.89 -4.67 7.23
CA ARG A 226 10.15 -4.78 5.97
C ARG A 226 10.57 -3.67 5.03
N VAL A 227 11.37 -4.03 4.02
CA VAL A 227 11.81 -3.10 2.99
C VAL A 227 11.14 -3.26 1.63
N ASP A 228 10.44 -4.38 1.45
CA ASP A 228 9.70 -4.75 0.24
C ASP A 228 8.39 -3.97 0.04
N LEU A 229 7.87 -3.35 1.10
CA LEU A 229 6.61 -2.63 1.06
C LEU A 229 6.77 -1.22 0.44
N PRO A 230 5.82 -0.77 -0.40
CA PRO A 230 5.77 0.62 -0.85
C PRO A 230 5.61 1.58 0.33
N ALA A 231 6.23 2.76 0.26
CA ALA A 231 6.18 3.75 1.34
C ALA A 231 4.75 4.12 1.81
N PRO A 232 3.74 4.33 0.93
CA PRO A 232 2.37 4.59 1.38
C PRO A 232 1.77 3.41 2.17
N VAL A 233 2.14 2.17 1.84
CA VAL A 233 1.66 0.97 2.53
C VAL A 233 2.31 0.87 3.92
N LEU A 234 3.61 1.15 4.02
CA LEU A 234 4.32 1.21 5.30
C LEU A 234 3.73 2.28 6.24
N LEU A 235 3.41 3.47 5.74
CA LEU A 235 2.80 4.52 6.55
C LEU A 235 1.43 4.11 7.09
N ARG A 236 0.54 3.58 6.23
CA ARG A 236 -0.77 3.10 6.66
C ARG A 236 -0.65 1.96 7.67
N LEU A 237 0.21 0.98 7.40
CA LEU A 237 0.45 -0.12 8.34
C LEU A 237 0.93 0.39 9.70
N HIS A 238 1.85 1.36 9.71
CA HIS A 238 2.36 1.99 10.93
C HIS A 238 1.24 2.69 11.72
N LEU A 239 0.49 3.58 11.07
CA LEU A 239 -0.60 4.33 11.70
C LEU A 239 -1.67 3.39 12.28
N GLY A 240 -2.09 2.39 11.51
CA GLY A 240 -3.09 1.44 12.01
C GLY A 240 -2.58 0.52 13.13
N ARG A 241 -1.28 0.25 13.22
CA ARG A 241 -0.71 -0.43 14.40
C ARG A 241 -0.73 0.48 15.64
N LEU A 242 -0.39 1.78 15.49
CA LEU A 242 -0.44 2.74 16.59
C LEU A 242 -1.85 2.92 17.13
N ILE A 243 -2.83 3.17 16.26
CA ILE A 243 -4.24 3.37 16.65
C ILE A 243 -4.77 2.14 17.41
N ARG A 244 -4.47 0.93 16.93
CA ARG A 244 -4.87 -0.31 17.61
C ARG A 244 -4.18 -0.48 18.97
N GLN A 245 -2.91 -0.10 19.08
CA GLN A 245 -2.17 -0.15 20.35
C GLN A 245 -2.76 0.83 21.38
N GLU A 246 -3.10 2.04 20.96
CA GLU A 246 -3.75 3.05 21.79
C GLU A 246 -5.12 2.57 22.28
N ALA A 247 -6.00 2.14 21.36
CA ALA A 247 -7.33 1.62 21.70
C ALA A 247 -7.29 0.39 22.64
N ARG A 248 -6.24 -0.44 22.58
CA ARG A 248 -6.04 -1.55 23.53
C ARG A 248 -5.58 -1.04 24.90
N SER A 249 -4.71 -0.04 24.91
CA SER A 249 -4.20 0.56 26.15
C SER A 249 -5.32 1.27 26.92
N GLU A 250 -6.18 2.00 26.24
CA GLU A 250 -7.34 2.69 26.83
C GLU A 250 -8.36 1.70 27.41
N ARG A 251 -8.67 0.62 26.69
CA ARG A 251 -9.55 -0.45 27.20
C ARG A 251 -8.97 -1.12 28.44
N GLY A 252 -7.68 -1.44 28.42
CA GLY A 252 -7.00 -2.00 29.59
C GLY A 252 -7.01 -1.06 30.80
N ALA A 253 -6.91 0.26 30.57
CA ALA A 253 -7.03 1.27 31.62
C ALA A 253 -8.46 1.37 32.17
N ALA A 254 -9.48 1.25 31.32
CA ALA A 254 -10.89 1.30 31.72
C ALA A 254 -11.34 0.05 32.50
N GLU A 255 -10.81 -1.14 32.17
CA GLU A 255 -11.12 -2.38 32.89
C GLU A 255 -10.42 -2.47 34.27
N GLY A 256 -9.34 -1.73 34.47
CA GLY A 256 -8.56 -1.72 35.71
C GLY A 256 -8.98 -0.67 36.74
N ALA A 257 -9.90 0.24 36.40
CA ALA A 257 -10.40 1.33 37.25
C ALA A 257 -11.71 0.93 37.97
#